data_AF-A0A2S6AJ18-F1
#
_entry.id   AF-A0A2S6AJ18-F1
#
_cell.length_a   1.000
_cell.length_b   1.000
_cell.length_c   1.000
_cell.angle_alpha   90.00
_cell.angle_beta   90.00
_cell.angle_gamma   90.00
#
_symmetry.space_group_name_H-M   'P 1'
#
loop_
_entity.id
_entity.type
_entity.pdbx_description
1 polymer ?
#
loop_
_entity_poly.entity_id
_entity_poly.type
_entity_poly.pdbx_seq_one_letter_code
_entity_poly.pdbx_strand_id
1 'polypeptide(L)' 'MNPDPLGQKAFVHADGKLAEFMCQVHLLGLTPARARELRTIHEAHCPDECIVHLEAAYLLLIEDS' A
#
# COMPACT_ATOMS: atom_id res chain seq x y z
N MET A 1 2.42 -14.61 25.16
CA MET A 1 3.06 -14.49 23.84
C MET A 1 3.13 -13.02 23.51
N ASN A 2 4.33 -12.46 23.42
CA ASN A 2 4.53 -11.10 22.94
C ASN A 2 4.59 -11.22 21.40
N PRO A 3 3.68 -10.65 20.61
CA PRO A 3 3.87 -10.62 19.17
C PRO A 3 5.11 -9.77 18.92
N ASP A 4 6.08 -10.35 18.22
CA ASP A 4 7.27 -9.65 17.77
C ASP A 4 6.84 -8.38 16.99
N PRO A 5 7.32 -7.18 17.34
CA PRO A 5 6.94 -5.95 16.64
C PRO A 5 7.48 -5.89 15.20
N LEU A 6 8.31 -6.85 14.76
CA LEU A 6 8.67 -7.07 13.35
C LEU A 6 7.62 -7.91 12.60
N GLY A 7 6.36 -7.80 13.04
CA GLY A 7 5.19 -8.63 12.75
C GLY A 7 4.96 -8.93 11.27
N GLN A 8 4.49 -10.15 11.02
CA GLN A 8 4.19 -10.76 9.72
C GLN A 8 3.87 -9.76 8.61
N LYS A 9 4.74 -9.70 7.58
CA LYS A 9 4.43 -9.02 6.33
C LYS A 9 3.19 -9.65 5.72
N ALA A 10 2.10 -8.90 5.69
CA ALA A 10 0.86 -9.29 5.02
C ALA A 10 0.91 -8.80 3.57
N PHE A 11 0.63 -9.70 2.63
CA PHE A 11 0.61 -9.40 1.20
C PHE A 11 -0.82 -9.52 0.68
N VAL A 12 -1.24 -8.55 -0.11
CA VAL A 12 -2.56 -8.56 -0.76
C VAL A 12 -2.41 -8.17 -2.23
N HIS A 13 -3.28 -8.68 -3.09
CA HIS A 13 -3.34 -8.21 -4.47
C HIS A 13 -3.88 -6.78 -4.50
N ALA A 14 -3.23 -5.90 -5.27
CA ALA A 14 -3.62 -4.48 -5.39
C ALA A 14 -5.03 -4.29 -5.95
N ASP A 15 -5.48 -5.19 -6.81
CA ASP A 15 -6.82 -5.19 -7.41
C ASP A 15 -7.89 -5.80 -6.48
N GLY A 16 -7.48 -6.35 -5.34
CA GLY A 16 -8.38 -6.92 -4.35
C GLY A 16 -8.96 -5.85 -3.42
N LYS A 17 -10.20 -6.06 -2.97
CA LYS A 17 -10.86 -5.17 -1.99
C LYS A 17 -10.06 -4.98 -0.71
N LEU A 18 -9.29 -5.98 -0.28
CA LEU A 18 -8.47 -5.88 0.94
C LEU A 18 -7.43 -4.74 0.85
N ALA A 19 -6.90 -4.45 -0.34
CA ALA A 19 -5.96 -3.34 -0.54
C ALA A 19 -6.61 -1.97 -0.30
N GLU A 20 -7.93 -1.86 -0.41
CA GLU A 20 -8.67 -0.63 -0.17
C GLU A 20 -8.88 -0.36 1.33
N PHE A 21 -8.88 -1.41 2.16
CA PHE A 21 -9.18 -1.30 3.60
C PHE A 21 -7.96 -1.46 4.50
N MET A 22 -6.88 -2.10 4.03
CA MET A 22 -5.71 -2.39 4.85
C MET A 22 -4.55 -1.45 4.52
N CYS A 23 -3.98 -0.80 5.53
CA CYS A 23 -2.87 0.15 5.35
C CYS A 23 -1.49 -0.48 5.57
N GLN A 24 -1.42 -1.52 6.39
CA GLN A 24 -0.18 -2.18 6.83
C GLN A 24 0.03 -3.49 6.06
N VAL A 25 -0.10 -3.42 4.73
CA VAL A 25 0.04 -4.55 3.81
C VAL A 25 0.89 -4.15 2.61
N HIS A 26 1.61 -5.13 2.07
CA HIS A 26 2.36 -5.01 0.84
C HIS A 26 1.49 -5.42 -0.36
N LEU A 27 1.64 -4.73 -1.48
CA LEU A 27 0.80 -4.88 -2.65
C LEU A 27 1.47 -5.78 -3.69
N LEU A 28 0.75 -6.81 -4.13
CA LEU A 28 1.14 -7.67 -5.24
C LEU A 28 0.44 -7.20 -6.51
N GLY A 29 1.20 -7.05 -7.60
CA GLY A 29 0.66 -6.69 -8.91
C GLY A 29 0.21 -5.23 -9.01
N LEU A 30 0.84 -4.32 -8.27
CA LEU A 30 0.50 -2.90 -8.30
C LEU A 30 0.84 -2.29 -9.68
N THR A 31 -0.16 -1.70 -10.34
CA THR A 31 0.01 -0.95 -11.59
C THR A 31 -0.03 0.55 -11.33
N PRO A 32 0.49 1.41 -12.23
CA PRO A 32 0.45 2.87 -12.03
C PRO A 32 -0.96 3.43 -11.91
N ALA A 33 -1.91 2.92 -12.71
CA ALA A 33 -3.32 3.31 -12.62
C ALA A 33 -3.88 2.97 -11.23
N ARG A 34 -3.66 1.73 -10.77
CA ARG A 34 -4.15 1.27 -9.47
C ARG A 34 -3.45 1.97 -8.30
N ALA A 35 -2.18 2.34 -8.44
CA ALA A 35 -1.46 3.12 -7.45
C ALA A 35 -2.08 4.51 -7.24
N ARG A 36 -2.51 5.20 -8.32
CA ARG A 36 -3.21 6.48 -8.21
C ARG A 36 -4.56 6.31 -7.50
N GLU A 37 -5.32 5.27 -7.82
CA GLU A 37 -6.59 4.96 -7.14
C GLU A 37 -6.40 4.66 -5.65
N LEU A 38 -5.46 3.78 -5.29
CA LEU A 38 -5.19 3.43 -3.90
C LEU A 38 -4.69 4.64 -3.09
N ARG A 39 -3.93 5.56 -3.70
CA ARG A 39 -3.56 6.82 -3.02
C ARG A 39 -4.77 7.67 -2.66
N THR A 40 -5.74 7.77 -3.56
CA THR A 40 -7.00 8.49 -3.30
C THR A 40 -7.82 7.78 -2.22
N ILE A 41 -7.95 6.45 -2.30
CA ILE A 41 -8.71 5.67 -1.30
C ILE A 41 -8.11 5.84 0.11
N HIS A 42 -6.78 5.89 0.20
CA HIS A 42 -6.06 6.04 1.47
C HIS A 42 -5.75 7.49 1.84
N GLU A 43 -6.28 8.50 1.13
CA GLU A 43 -5.87 9.91 1.27
C GLU A 43 -5.97 10.48 2.70
N ALA A 44 -6.86 9.92 3.51
CA ALA A 44 -7.08 10.32 4.90
C ALA A 44 -6.05 9.72 5.88
N HIS A 45 -5.22 8.78 5.44
CA HIS A 45 -4.16 8.19 6.27
C HIS A 45 -2.91 9.07 6.27
N CYS A 46 -2.18 9.05 7.39
CA CYS A 46 -0.86 9.66 7.44
C CYS A 46 0.06 8.93 6.44
N PRO A 47 0.66 9.62 5.45
CA PRO A 47 1.46 8.97 4.41
C PRO A 47 2.62 8.14 4.97
N ASP A 48 3.22 8.60 6.07
CA ASP A 48 4.35 7.93 6.72
C ASP A 48 3.94 6.68 7.52
N GLU A 49 2.64 6.51 7.81
CA GLU A 49 2.10 5.37 8.56
C GLU A 49 1.30 4.40 7.68
N CYS A 50 1.30 4.58 6.36
CA CYS A 50 0.56 3.77 5.41
C CYS A 50 1.49 3.14 4.37
N ILE A 51 1.67 1.82 4.42
CA ILE A 51 2.52 1.08 3.48
C ILE A 51 1.97 1.20 2.06
N VAL A 52 0.65 1.17 1.89
CA VAL A 52 -0.01 1.34 0.59
C VAL A 52 0.33 2.70 -0.04
N HIS A 53 0.36 3.77 0.75
CA HIS A 53 0.79 5.08 0.27
C HIS A 53 2.25 5.08 -0.17
N LEU A 54 3.13 4.50 0.64
CA LEU A 54 4.55 4.45 0.35
C LEU A 54 4.84 3.68 -0.95
N GLU A 55 4.28 2.48 -1.11
CA GLU A 55 4.47 1.66 -2.31
C GLU A 55 3.87 2.33 -3.56
N ALA A 56 2.68 2.93 -3.44
CA ALA A 56 2.06 3.64 -4.55
C ALA A 56 2.87 4.89 -4.95
N ALA A 57 3.38 5.66 -3.99
CA ALA A 57 4.22 6.83 -4.27
C ALA A 57 5.54 6.42 -4.93
N TYR A 58 6.19 5.37 -4.43
CA TYR A 58 7.43 4.85 -4.98
C TYR A 58 7.28 4.37 -6.43
N LEU A 59 6.24 3.58 -6.72
CA LEU A 59 5.97 3.11 -8.09
C LEU A 59 5.75 4.28 -9.05
N LEU A 60 4.93 5.25 -8.65
CA LEU A 60 4.62 6.43 -9.48
C LEU A 60 5.86 7.31 -9.71
N LEU A 61 6.73 7.44 -8.73
CA LEU A 61 8.00 8.15 -8.87
C LEU A 61 8.92 7.51 -9.92
N ILE A 62 8.97 6.18 -10.00
CA ILE A 62 9.82 5.48 -10.97
C ILE A 62 9.23 5.55 -12.38
N GLU A 63 7.92 5.41 -12.51
CA GLU A 63 7.24 5.40 -13.81
C GLU A 63 7.15 6.79 -14.46
N ASP A 64 7.12 7.86 -13.66
CA ASP A 64 7.11 9.25 -14.15
C ASP A 64 8.54 9.79 -14.42
N SER A 65 9.60 8.97 -14.27
CA SER A 65 11.03 9.37 -14.39
C SER A 65 11.76 8.88 -15.64
#